data_AF-A0A9Q1E078-F1
#
_entry.id   AF-A0A9Q1E078-F1
#
_cell.length_a   1.000
_cell.length_b   1.000
_cell.length_c   1.000
_cell.angle_alpha   90.00
_cell.angle_beta   90.00
_cell.angle_gamma   90.00
#
_symmetry.space_group_name_H-M   'P 1'
#
loop_
_entity.id
_entity.type
_entity.pdbx_description
1 polymer ?
#
loop_
_entity_poly.entity_id
_entity_poly.type
_entity_poly.pdbx_seq_one_letter_code
_entity_poly.pdbx_strand_id
1 'polypeptide(L)'
;MTAVFQLRETIRGALQDTSMKDGMANNNTTSISQARKAVEQLKMEACMDRIKVSKAAADLMAYCDAHIREDPLIVPVPASENPFREKKLFCTIL
;
A
#
# COMPACT_ATOMS: atom_id res chain seq x y z
N MET A 1 -8.09 -22.27 12.33
CA MET A 1 -9.51 -21.88 12.50
C MET A 1 -9.74 -20.38 12.27
N THR A 2 -8.80 -19.48 12.57
CA THR A 2 -8.96 -18.01 12.37
C THR A 2 -8.96 -17.55 10.90
N ALA A 3 -8.16 -18.17 10.02
CA ALA A 3 -8.06 -17.76 8.62
C ALA A 3 -9.35 -17.99 7.81
N VAL A 4 -10.08 -19.08 8.10
CA VAL A 4 -11.37 -19.39 7.45
C VAL A 4 -12.46 -18.45 7.95
N PHE A 5 -12.40 -18.04 9.23
CA PHE A 5 -13.31 -17.05 9.79
C PHE A 5 -13.09 -15.68 9.15
N GLN A 6 -11.84 -15.23 9.02
CA GLN A 6 -11.51 -13.97 8.35
C GLN A 6 -11.94 -13.97 6.88
N LEU A 7 -11.68 -15.06 6.14
CA LEU A 7 -12.11 -15.20 4.76
C LEU A 7 -13.64 -15.19 4.63
N ARG A 8 -14.36 -15.80 5.58
CA ARG A 8 -15.83 -15.80 5.63
C ARG A 8 -16.41 -14.43 5.93
N GLU A 9 -15.79 -13.65 6.84
CA GLU A 9 -16.21 -12.28 7.14
C GLU A 9 -15.86 -11.32 6.00
N THR A 10 -14.70 -11.46 5.36
CA THR A 10 -14.31 -10.64 4.18
C THR A 10 -15.21 -10.90 2.97
N ILE A 11 -15.57 -12.17 2.70
CA ILE A 11 -16.54 -12.51 1.65
C ILE A 11 -17.95 -12.02 2.01
N ARG A 12 -18.34 -12.08 3.30
CA ARG A 12 -19.64 -11.55 3.77
C ARG A 12 -19.72 -10.04 3.63
N GLY A 13 -18.65 -9.31 3.93
CA GLY A 13 -18.57 -7.85 3.75
C GLY A 13 -18.70 -7.45 2.29
N ALA A 14 -17.98 -8.12 1.38
CA ALA A 14 -18.04 -7.85 -0.05
C ALA A 14 -19.43 -8.15 -0.67
N LEU A 15 -20.21 -9.07 -0.09
CA LEU A 15 -21.60 -9.31 -0.51
C LEU A 15 -22.57 -8.27 0.06
N GLN A 16 -22.34 -7.74 1.27
CA GLN A 16 -23.22 -6.75 1.91
C GLN A 16 -23.08 -5.33 1.32
N ASP A 17 -21.90 -4.95 0.83
CA ASP A 17 -21.68 -3.65 0.17
C ASP A 17 -22.44 -3.50 -1.16
N THR A 18 -23.00 -4.58 -1.69
CA THR A 18 -23.84 -4.55 -2.89
C THR A 18 -25.32 -4.25 -2.61
N SER A 19 -25.73 -4.15 -1.33
CA SER A 19 -27.14 -4.08 -0.94
C SER A 19 -27.74 -2.67 -0.89
N MET A 20 -27.01 -1.61 -1.25
CA MET A 20 -27.56 -0.24 -1.30
C MET A 20 -27.50 0.36 -2.70
N LYS A 21 -28.29 -0.21 -3.62
CA LYS A 21 -28.71 0.51 -4.84
C LYS A 21 -30.06 -0.03 -5.33
N ASP A 22 -31.09 0.16 -4.51
CA ASP A 22 -32.48 0.03 -4.95
C ASP A 22 -32.80 1.17 -5.93
N GLY A 23 -32.91 0.81 -7.21
CA GLY A 23 -33.15 1.71 -8.33
C GLY A 23 -33.30 0.90 -9.62
N MET A 24 -34.51 0.40 -9.85
CA MET A 24 -34.92 -0.50 -10.93
C MET A 24 -34.50 -0.02 -12.34
N ALA A 25 -33.60 -0.75 -13.00
CA ALA A 25 -33.50 -0.80 -14.46
C ALA A 25 -32.86 -2.14 -14.88
N ASN A 26 -33.42 -2.78 -15.91
CA ASN A 26 -33.10 -4.10 -16.47
C ASN A 26 -31.62 -4.32 -16.85
N ASN A 27 -30.76 -4.49 -15.84
CA ASN A 27 -29.32 -4.73 -15.96
C ASN A 27 -28.90 -6.07 -15.35
N ASN A 28 -29.85 -6.97 -15.05
CA ASN A 28 -29.60 -8.20 -14.29
C ASN A 28 -28.47 -9.06 -14.88
N THR A 29 -28.32 -9.15 -16.20
CA THR A 29 -27.23 -9.91 -16.83
C THR A 29 -25.86 -9.25 -16.64
N THR A 30 -25.81 -7.91 -16.66
CA THR A 30 -24.59 -7.11 -16.46
C THR A 30 -24.18 -7.06 -14.99
N SER A 31 -25.13 -6.96 -14.06
CA SER A 31 -24.85 -7.02 -12.62
C SER A 31 -24.36 -8.41 -12.20
N ILE A 32 -24.96 -9.47 -12.76
CA ILE A 32 -24.53 -10.85 -12.53
C ILE A 32 -23.14 -11.11 -13.13
N SER A 33 -22.83 -10.60 -14.33
CA SER A 33 -21.50 -10.77 -14.94
C SER A 33 -20.41 -10.02 -14.17
N GLN A 34 -20.71 -8.81 -13.67
CA GLN A 34 -19.82 -8.06 -12.78
C GLN A 34 -19.59 -8.78 -11.46
N ALA A 35 -20.65 -9.29 -10.82
CA ALA A 35 -20.53 -10.06 -9.58
C ALA A 35 -19.69 -11.32 -9.77
N ARG A 36 -19.87 -12.05 -10.88
CA ARG A 36 -19.03 -13.22 -11.22
C ARG A 36 -17.56 -12.83 -11.40
N LYS A 37 -17.29 -11.74 -12.12
CA LYS A 37 -15.92 -11.24 -12.29
C LYS A 37 -15.27 -10.87 -10.96
N ALA A 38 -16.02 -10.23 -10.06
CA ALA A 38 -15.54 -9.90 -8.72
C ALA A 38 -15.25 -11.15 -7.89
N VAL A 39 -16.10 -12.18 -7.96
CA VAL A 39 -15.85 -13.46 -7.27
C VAL A 39 -14.58 -14.13 -7.77
N GLU A 40 -14.34 -14.17 -9.08
CA GLU A 40 -13.10 -14.74 -9.62
C GLU A 40 -11.86 -13.94 -9.19
N GLN A 41 -11.95 -12.61 -9.14
CA GLN A 41 -10.87 -11.76 -8.61
C GLN A 41 -10.58 -12.08 -7.14
N LEU A 42 -11.61 -12.12 -6.30
CA LEU A 42 -11.47 -12.38 -4.87
C LEU A 42 -10.92 -13.79 -4.60
N LYS A 43 -11.25 -14.79 -5.43
CA LYS A 43 -10.65 -16.13 -5.36
C LYS A 43 -9.14 -16.09 -5.60
N MET A 44 -8.69 -15.33 -6.59
CA MET A 44 -7.26 -15.15 -6.86
C MET A 44 -6.55 -14.45 -5.69
N GLU A 45 -7.13 -13.37 -5.16
CA GLU A 45 -6.55 -12.62 -4.02
C GLU A 45 -6.56 -13.42 -2.71
N ALA A 46 -7.57 -14.27 -2.51
CA ALA A 46 -7.63 -15.17 -1.36
C ALA A 46 -6.51 -16.22 -1.40
N CYS A 47 -6.12 -16.65 -2.60
CA CYS A 47 -5.08 -17.66 -2.85
C CYS A 47 -3.66 -17.10 -2.75
N MET A 48 -3.48 -15.81 -2.44
CA MET A 48 -2.16 -15.23 -2.26
C MET A 48 -1.50 -15.67 -0.95
N ASP A 49 -0.23 -16.07 -1.05
CA ASP A 49 0.60 -16.41 0.10
C ASP A 49 0.92 -15.16 0.92
N ARG A 50 0.54 -15.18 2.19
CA ARG A 50 0.78 -14.08 3.13
C ARG A 50 1.97 -14.42 4.03
N ILE A 51 2.82 -13.43 4.25
CA ILE A 51 3.89 -13.50 5.27
C ILE A 51 3.39 -12.93 6.59
N LYS A 52 4.02 -13.34 7.71
CA LYS A 52 3.70 -12.77 9.03
C LYS A 52 4.06 -11.29 9.04
N VAL A 53 3.17 -10.47 9.59
CA VAL A 53 3.39 -9.02 9.76
C VAL A 53 4.66 -8.75 10.57
N SER A 54 4.93 -9.55 11.60
CA SER A 54 6.16 -9.43 12.40
C SER A 54 7.43 -9.64 11.57
N LYS A 55 7.39 -10.54 10.57
CA LYS A 55 8.52 -10.78 9.67
C LYS A 55 8.67 -9.62 8.68
N ALA A 56 7.58 -9.21 8.05
CA ALA A 56 7.59 -8.06 7.13
C ALA A 56 8.10 -6.78 7.82
N ALA A 57 7.70 -6.53 9.06
CA ALA A 57 8.17 -5.40 9.85
C ALA A 57 9.68 -5.50 10.15
N ALA A 58 10.18 -6.67 10.52
CA ALA A 58 11.60 -6.89 10.75
C ALA A 58 12.43 -6.68 9.48
N ASP A 59 11.94 -7.15 8.33
CA ASP A 59 12.60 -6.97 7.04
C ASP A 59 12.67 -5.47 6.65
N LEU A 60 11.59 -4.72 6.88
CA LEU A 60 11.56 -3.27 6.67
C LEU A 60 12.53 -2.53 7.60
N MET A 61 12.58 -2.90 8.88
CA MET A 61 13.52 -2.30 9.83
C MET A 61 14.97 -2.57 9.41
N ALA A 62 15.31 -3.81 9.06
CA ALA A 62 16.64 -4.18 8.62
C ALA A 62 17.06 -3.41 7.36
N TYR A 63 16.13 -3.19 6.42
CA TYR A 63 16.39 -2.38 5.24
C TYR A 63 16.69 -0.93 5.60
N CYS A 64 15.87 -0.32 6.46
CA CYS A 64 16.09 1.05 6.93
C CYS A 64 17.43 1.18 7.66
N ASP A 65 17.77 0.26 8.57
CA ASP A 65 19.02 0.30 9.33
C ASP A 65 20.27 0.16 8.44
N ALA A 66 20.17 -0.62 7.35
CA ALA A 66 21.26 -0.75 6.39
C ALA A 66 21.51 0.53 5.58
N HIS A 67 20.45 1.28 5.24
CA HIS A 67 20.53 2.44 4.34
C HIS A 67 20.45 3.79 5.06
N ILE A 68 20.21 3.82 6.37
CA ILE A 68 20.06 5.07 7.15
C ILE A 68 21.29 5.97 7.05
N ARG A 69 22.49 5.40 6.89
CA ARG A 69 23.74 6.16 6.78
C ARG A 69 23.95 6.81 5.42
N GLU A 70 23.26 6.29 4.40
CA GLU A 70 23.33 6.78 3.03
C GLU A 70 22.23 7.80 2.75
N ASP A 71 21.25 7.95 3.64
CA ASP A 71 20.17 8.92 3.54
C ASP A 71 20.63 10.31 4.03
N PRO A 72 20.84 11.29 3.13
CA PRO A 72 21.31 12.62 3.50
C PRO A 72 20.29 13.44 4.31
N LEU A 73 19.02 13.01 4.35
CA LEU A 73 17.94 13.65 5.11
C LEU A 73 17.90 13.16 6.55
N ILE A 74 18.33 11.93 6.81
CA ILE A 74 18.40 11.35 8.15
C ILE A 74 19.78 11.57 8.77
N VAL A 75 20.85 11.39 8.00
CA VAL A 75 22.22 11.71 8.40
C VAL A 75 22.66 12.94 7.62
N PRO A 76 22.72 14.13 8.26
CA PRO A 76 23.08 15.36 7.58
C PRO A 76 24.47 15.27 6.96
N VAL A 77 24.54 15.50 5.65
CA VAL A 77 25.82 15.59 4.93
C VAL A 77 26.50 16.94 5.18
N PRO A 78 27.84 17.00 5.17
CA PRO A 78 28.56 18.27 5.26
C PRO A 78 28.12 19.25 4.19
N ALA A 79 28.15 20.54 4.52
CA ALA A 79 27.70 21.60 3.61
C ALA A 79 28.47 21.63 2.28
N SER A 80 29.69 21.09 2.20
CA SER A 80 30.47 20.96 0.96
C SER A 80 29.93 19.92 -0.02
N GLU A 81 29.31 18.86 0.50
CA GLU A 81 28.74 17.77 -0.29
C GLU A 81 27.27 18.03 -0.63
N ASN A 82 26.59 18.88 0.14
CA ASN A 82 25.22 19.29 -0.12
C ASN A 82 25.12 20.16 -1.39
N PRO A 83 24.48 19.69 -2.48
CA PRO A 83 24.30 20.46 -3.71
C PRO A 83 23.42 21.70 -3.54
N PHE A 84 22.56 21.71 -2.50
CA PHE A 84 21.66 22.82 -2.16
C PHE A 84 22.30 23.83 -1.21
N ARG A 85 23.61 23.75 -0.94
CA ARG A 85 24.29 24.74 -0.09
C ARG A 85 24.24 26.12 -0.73
N GLU A 86 24.01 27.15 0.10
CA GLU A 86 24.28 28.53 -0.28
C GLU A 86 25.72 28.67 -0.78
N LYS A 87 25.88 29.05 -2.04
CA LYS A 87 27.18 29.50 -2.56
C LYS A 87 27.50 30.78 -1.82
N LYS A 88 28.60 30.81 -1.04
CA LYS A 88 29.17 32.07 -0.56
C LYS A 88 29.57 32.87 -1.79
N LEU A 89 28.64 33.66 -2.34
CA LEU A 89 28.98 34.76 -3.20
C LEU A 89 29.77 35.71 -2.31
N PHE A 90 31.07 35.81 -2.57
CA PHE A 90 31.90 36.84 -1.94
C PHE A 90 31.27 38.18 -2.29
N CYS A 91 30.59 38.78 -1.32
CA CYS A 91 30.18 40.17 -1.40
C CYS A 91 31.47 40.99 -1.32
N THR A 92 32.04 41.33 -2.48
CA THR A 92 32.88 42.51 -2.59
C THR A 92 31.92 43.69 -2.65
N ILE A 93 31.78 44.39 -1.53
CA ILE A 93 31.28 45.77 -1.58
C ILE A 93 32.43 46.59 -2.19
N LEU A 94 32.17 47.17 -3.36
CA LEU A 94 33.09 48.03 -4.10
C LEU A 94 32.55 49.46 -4.06
#